data_AF-A0A1U7MYK3-F1
#
_entry.id   AF-A0A1U7MYK3-F1
#
_cell.length_a   1.000
_cell.length_b   1.000
_cell.length_c   1.000
_cell.angle_alpha   90.00
_cell.angle_beta   90.00
_cell.angle_gamma   90.00
#
_symmetry.space_group_name_H-M   'P 1'
#
loop_
_entity.id
_entity.type
_entity.pdbx_description
1 polymer ?
#
loop_
_entity_poly.entity_id
_entity_poly.type
_entity_poly.pdbx_seq_one_letter_code
_entity_poly.pdbx_strand_id
1 'polypeptide(L)'
;MKILKVIKNGMDFKFAPALKVLCALLVAAQLFLSSAPGAIAQPIGPCVLNLADIAVPCTRDINPCGNPSFCQCPPAYSYDGSAGKCIIEDMSMADGPGEPVLSRCVFPPRVCYQNINMCGNSSFCDCPEGTEYNQLLGSCEIPL
;
A
#
# COMPACT_ATOMS: atom_id res chain seq x y z
N MET A 1 -71.21 18.16 -25.85
CA MET A 1 -70.20 19.24 -25.92
C MET A 1 -70.27 20.12 -24.68
N LYS A 2 -69.53 19.81 -23.62
CA LYS A 2 -69.40 20.64 -22.40
C LYS A 2 -68.09 20.34 -21.67
N ILE A 3 -66.92 20.62 -22.26
CA ILE A 3 -65.69 20.88 -21.48
C ILE A 3 -64.86 21.88 -22.30
N LEU A 4 -65.21 23.16 -22.18
CA LEU A 4 -64.41 24.26 -22.72
C LEU A 4 -64.58 25.45 -21.78
N LYS A 5 -64.09 25.32 -20.54
CA LYS A 5 -64.15 26.41 -19.56
C LYS A 5 -63.24 26.24 -18.33
N VAL A 6 -61.97 25.86 -18.49
CA VAL A 6 -61.01 25.96 -17.36
C VAL A 6 -59.62 26.48 -17.77
N ILE A 7 -59.19 26.41 -19.03
CA ILE A 7 -57.79 26.76 -19.40
C ILE A 7 -57.63 28.21 -19.88
N LYS A 8 -58.33 29.18 -19.29
CA LYS A 8 -58.16 30.59 -19.68
C LYS A 8 -58.18 31.61 -18.55
N ASN A 9 -57.93 31.18 -17.30
CA ASN A 9 -57.77 32.10 -16.19
C ASN A 9 -56.56 31.75 -15.34
N GLY A 10 -55.54 32.61 -15.43
CA GLY A 10 -54.69 33.01 -14.31
C GLY A 10 -53.80 31.95 -13.67
N MET A 11 -52.62 31.73 -14.25
CA MET A 11 -51.49 31.19 -13.50
C MET A 11 -50.19 31.85 -13.97
N ASP A 12 -49.97 33.10 -13.53
CA ASP A 12 -48.62 33.68 -13.42
C ASP A 12 -47.84 32.86 -12.39
N PHE A 13 -47.33 31.73 -12.85
CA PHE A 13 -46.60 30.80 -12.02
C PHE A 13 -45.22 31.40 -11.74
N LYS A 14 -45.06 31.97 -10.54
CA LYS A 14 -43.79 32.47 -9.98
C LYS A 14 -42.80 31.32 -9.72
N PHE A 15 -42.46 30.54 -10.74
CA PHE A 15 -41.50 29.41 -10.66
C PHE A 15 -40.03 29.84 -10.72
N ALA A 16 -39.76 31.10 -11.09
CA ALA A 16 -38.40 31.60 -11.29
C ALA A 16 -37.49 31.61 -10.04
N PRO A 17 -37.93 31.97 -8.83
CA PRO A 17 -37.05 32.00 -7.67
C PRO A 17 -36.78 30.60 -7.08
N ALA A 18 -37.79 29.73 -7.03
CA ALA A 18 -37.65 28.38 -6.49
C ALA A 18 -36.71 27.50 -7.33
N LEU A 19 -36.76 27.63 -8.67
CA LEU A 19 -35.88 26.92 -9.57
C LEU A 19 -34.41 27.39 -9.45
N LYS A 20 -34.19 28.69 -9.22
CA LYS A 20 -32.85 29.25 -8.97
C LYS A 20 -32.24 28.74 -7.65
N VAL A 21 -33.04 28.66 -6.59
CA VAL A 21 -32.60 28.13 -5.30
C VAL A 21 -32.23 26.65 -5.42
N LEU A 22 -33.04 25.87 -6.16
CA LEU A 22 -32.76 24.46 -6.40
C LEU A 22 -31.47 24.26 -7.21
N CYS A 23 -31.25 25.06 -8.27
CA CYS A 23 -29.99 25.02 -9.03
C CYS A 23 -28.78 25.44 -8.19
N ALA A 24 -28.91 26.47 -7.35
CA ALA A 24 -27.82 26.90 -6.46
C ALA A 24 -27.45 25.82 -5.44
N LEU A 25 -28.43 25.10 -4.88
CA LEU A 25 -28.20 23.98 -3.98
C LEU A 25 -27.55 22.77 -4.68
N LEU A 26 -27.96 22.48 -5.93
CA LEU A 26 -27.36 21.41 -6.74
C LEU A 26 -25.91 21.72 -7.12
N VAL A 27 -25.59 22.97 -7.51
CA VAL A 27 -24.22 23.39 -7.83
C VAL A 27 -23.35 23.39 -6.57
N ALA A 28 -23.87 23.85 -5.42
CA ALA A 28 -23.14 23.79 -4.16
C ALA A 28 -22.84 22.33 -3.75
N ALA A 29 -23.80 21.40 -3.91
CA ALA A 29 -23.57 19.99 -3.63
C ALA A 29 -22.48 19.36 -4.51
N GLN A 30 -22.39 19.76 -5.78
CA GLN A 30 -21.34 19.29 -6.71
C GLN A 30 -19.95 19.82 -6.35
N LEU A 31 -19.85 21.02 -5.78
CA LEU A 31 -18.60 21.60 -5.27
C LEU A 31 -18.08 20.90 -4.00
N PHE A 32 -18.96 20.37 -3.16
CA PHE A 32 -18.56 19.59 -1.98
C PHE A 32 -18.08 18.17 -2.31
N LEU A 33 -18.60 17.56 -3.38
CA LEU A 33 -18.20 16.21 -3.81
C LEU A 33 -16.88 16.17 -4.60
N SER A 34 -16.45 17.30 -5.18
CA SER A 34 -15.25 17.37 -6.04
C SER A 34 -13.98 17.86 -5.34
N SER A 35 -14.08 18.26 -4.07
CA SER A 35 -12.95 18.83 -3.31
C SER A 35 -12.39 17.92 -2.22
N ALA A 36 -12.82 16.65 -2.16
CA ALA A 36 -12.15 15.69 -1.29
C ALA A 36 -10.68 15.58 -1.75
N PRO A 37 -9.70 15.93 -0.89
CA PRO A 37 -8.31 15.69 -1.20
C PRO A 37 -8.16 14.19 -1.49
N GLY A 38 -7.49 13.85 -2.60
CA GLY A 38 -7.12 12.46 -2.83
C GLY A 38 -6.37 11.97 -1.58
N ALA A 39 -6.82 10.88 -0.97
CA ALA A 39 -6.12 10.26 0.13
C ALA A 39 -4.77 9.76 -0.40
N ILE A 40 -3.72 10.54 -0.17
CA ILE A 40 -2.36 10.13 -0.45
C ILE A 40 -2.00 9.18 0.69
N ALA A 41 -1.93 7.89 0.41
CA ALA A 41 -1.52 6.92 1.41
C ALA A 41 -0.09 7.29 1.86
N GLN A 42 0.09 7.51 3.16
CA GLN A 42 1.42 7.74 3.70
C GLN A 42 2.20 6.42 3.72
N PRO A 43 3.54 6.46 3.56
CA PRO A 43 4.37 5.28 3.76
C PRO A 43 4.11 4.65 5.14
N ILE A 44 4.14 3.32 5.21
CA ILE A 44 3.84 2.55 6.44
C ILE A 44 5.12 2.28 7.25
N GLY A 45 6.29 2.29 6.60
CA GLY A 45 7.58 2.17 7.27
C GLY A 45 8.68 1.58 6.38
N PRO A 46 9.80 1.14 6.98
CA PRO A 46 10.96 0.68 6.22
C PRO A 46 10.72 -0.71 5.62
N CYS A 47 11.46 -1.09 4.58
CA CYS A 47 11.26 -2.37 3.91
C CYS A 47 11.54 -3.61 4.77
N VAL A 48 12.38 -3.48 5.82
CA VAL A 48 12.81 -4.59 6.67
C VAL A 48 12.75 -4.18 8.13
N LEU A 49 11.99 -4.94 8.92
CA LEU A 49 11.91 -4.77 10.36
C LEU A 49 12.65 -5.89 11.08
N ASN A 50 13.39 -5.51 12.12
CA ASN A 50 14.06 -6.45 13.00
C ASN A 50 13.11 -6.89 14.10
N LEU A 51 12.98 -8.20 14.29
CA LEU A 51 12.06 -8.81 15.25
C LEU A 51 12.28 -8.30 16.69
N ALA A 52 13.55 -8.07 17.06
CA ALA A 52 13.92 -7.59 18.39
C ALA A 52 13.39 -6.17 18.69
N ASP A 53 13.32 -5.31 17.67
CA ASP A 53 12.95 -3.90 17.82
C ASP A 53 11.42 -3.74 17.91
N ILE A 54 10.68 -4.64 17.28
CA ILE A 54 9.21 -4.64 17.25
C ILE A 54 8.57 -5.60 18.29
N ALA A 55 9.39 -6.35 19.03
CA ALA A 55 8.96 -7.25 20.11
C ALA A 55 7.81 -8.21 19.72
N VAL A 56 7.89 -8.81 18.53
CA VAL A 56 6.85 -9.71 18.02
C VAL A 56 7.00 -11.14 18.56
N PRO A 57 5.89 -11.88 18.75
CA PRO A 57 5.96 -13.27 19.15
C PRO A 57 6.46 -14.13 17.97
N CYS A 58 7.39 -15.03 18.28
CA CYS A 58 7.93 -16.02 17.36
C CYS A 58 7.80 -17.42 17.94
N THR A 59 7.78 -18.42 17.06
CA THR A 59 7.89 -19.80 17.48
C THR A 59 9.31 -20.11 18.00
N ARG A 60 9.43 -21.15 18.81
CA ARG A 60 10.72 -21.55 19.40
C ARG A 60 11.54 -22.48 18.51
N ASP A 61 10.89 -23.13 17.56
CA ASP A 61 11.56 -23.99 16.60
C ASP A 61 12.33 -23.15 15.58
N ILE A 62 13.49 -23.68 15.19
CA ILE A 62 14.45 -23.00 14.34
C ILE A 62 14.52 -23.72 13.00
N ASN A 63 14.35 -22.96 11.93
CA ASN A 63 14.40 -23.44 10.56
C ASN A 63 15.85 -23.72 10.11
N PRO A 64 16.06 -24.31 8.92
CA PRO A 64 17.40 -24.62 8.42
C PRO A 64 18.33 -23.40 8.26
N CYS A 65 17.76 -22.21 8.11
CA CYS A 65 18.49 -20.95 7.99
C CYS A 65 18.97 -20.39 9.35
N GLY A 66 18.55 -21.02 10.47
CA GLY A 66 18.91 -20.61 11.81
C GLY A 66 17.97 -19.55 12.41
N ASN A 67 16.84 -19.28 11.77
CA ASN A 67 15.83 -18.32 12.23
C ASN A 67 14.62 -19.05 12.82
N PRO A 68 13.77 -18.39 13.64
CA PRO A 68 12.47 -18.95 14.00
C PRO A 68 11.70 -19.43 12.77
N SER A 69 10.95 -20.52 12.87
CA SER A 69 10.16 -20.99 11.73
C SER A 69 8.99 -20.05 11.39
N PHE A 70 8.46 -19.33 12.39
CA PHE A 70 7.39 -18.35 12.20
C PHE A 70 7.49 -17.22 13.22
N CYS A 71 7.18 -16.00 12.79
CA CYS A 71 6.96 -14.84 13.65
C CYS A 71 5.71 -14.06 13.20
N GLN A 72 5.03 -13.43 14.16
CA GLN A 72 3.85 -12.62 13.86
C GLN A 72 4.24 -11.17 13.56
N CYS A 73 4.36 -10.81 12.29
CA CYS A 73 4.70 -9.46 11.89
C CYS A 73 3.56 -8.44 12.09
N PRO A 74 3.87 -7.14 12.19
CA PRO A 74 2.88 -6.08 12.20
C PRO A 74 2.05 -6.05 10.91
N PRO A 75 0.89 -5.39 10.90
CA PRO A 75 0.10 -5.22 9.67
C PRO A 75 0.92 -4.64 8.52
N ALA A 76 0.69 -5.14 7.29
CA ALA A 76 1.43 -4.81 6.06
C ALA A 76 2.87 -5.36 5.98
N TYR A 77 3.25 -6.23 6.92
CA TYR A 77 4.52 -6.97 6.88
C TYR A 77 4.27 -8.47 6.96
N SER A 78 5.07 -9.23 6.21
CA SER A 78 5.10 -10.68 6.25
C SER A 78 6.43 -11.19 6.81
N TYR A 79 6.41 -12.35 7.45
CA TYR A 79 7.63 -12.94 8.00
C TYR A 79 8.39 -13.68 6.90
N ASP A 80 9.66 -13.32 6.74
CA ASP A 80 10.61 -14.02 5.89
C ASP A 80 11.48 -14.93 6.76
N GLY A 81 11.27 -16.25 6.63
CA GLY A 81 12.02 -17.26 7.39
C GLY A 81 13.48 -17.38 6.94
N SER A 82 13.78 -17.05 5.68
CA SER A 82 15.12 -17.11 5.11
C SER A 82 15.97 -15.97 5.66
N ALA A 83 15.40 -14.78 5.79
CA ALA A 83 16.02 -13.59 6.37
C ALA A 83 15.95 -13.54 7.91
N GLY A 84 14.92 -14.15 8.49
CA GLY A 84 14.61 -14.01 9.91
C GLY A 84 14.08 -12.63 10.28
N LYS A 85 13.34 -11.98 9.36
CA LYS A 85 12.90 -10.59 9.46
C LYS A 85 11.44 -10.45 9.05
N CYS A 86 10.83 -9.33 9.40
CA CYS A 86 9.54 -8.93 8.85
C CYS A 86 9.79 -8.01 7.65
N ILE A 87 9.28 -8.36 6.48
CA ILE A 87 9.45 -7.62 5.23
C ILE A 87 8.12 -7.00 4.81
N ILE A 88 8.15 -5.79 4.25
CA ILE A 88 6.93 -5.11 3.81
C ILE A 88 6.28 -5.88 2.67
N GLU A 89 4.95 -6.04 2.69
CA GLU A 89 4.23 -6.79 1.67
C GLU A 89 4.09 -6.00 0.36
N ASP A 90 4.00 -4.67 0.46
CA ASP A 90 3.90 -3.75 -0.67
C ASP A 90 5.02 -2.72 -0.63
N MET A 91 5.99 -2.89 -1.52
CA MET A 91 7.14 -1.98 -1.66
C MET A 91 6.73 -0.53 -1.94
N SER A 92 5.57 -0.29 -2.57
CA SER A 92 5.11 1.07 -2.87
C SER A 92 4.73 1.88 -1.62
N MET A 93 4.57 1.18 -0.50
CA MET A 93 4.24 1.74 0.81
C MET A 93 5.47 1.92 1.71
N ALA A 94 6.67 1.66 1.19
CA ALA A 94 7.92 1.77 1.95
C ALA A 94 8.42 3.22 2.02
N ASP A 95 9.12 3.57 3.11
CA ASP A 95 9.83 4.85 3.27
C ASP A 95 11.36 4.74 3.19
N GLY A 96 11.89 3.55 2.92
CA GLY A 96 13.31 3.33 2.73
C GLY A 96 13.77 1.90 3.03
N PRO A 97 15.10 1.67 3.00
CA PRO A 97 15.67 0.42 3.47
C PRO A 97 15.33 0.20 4.95
N GLY A 98 15.31 -1.07 5.34
CA GLY A 98 15.27 -1.45 6.74
C GLY A 98 16.64 -1.87 7.28
N GLU A 99 16.61 -2.55 8.42
CA GLU A 99 17.82 -3.09 9.04
C GLU A 99 18.49 -4.15 8.15
N PRO A 100 19.84 -4.20 8.12
CA PRO A 100 20.57 -5.19 7.33
C PRO A 100 20.22 -6.62 7.76
N VAL A 101 20.18 -7.51 6.77
CA VAL A 101 19.85 -8.91 6.98
C VAL A 101 21.11 -9.74 7.15
N LEU A 102 21.17 -10.49 8.26
CA LEU A 102 22.22 -11.46 8.53
C LEU A 102 21.56 -12.81 8.82
N SER A 103 21.68 -13.74 7.88
CA SER A 103 21.14 -15.10 7.99
C SER A 103 22.01 -16.08 7.20
N ARG A 104 21.97 -17.37 7.56
CA ARG A 104 22.71 -18.43 6.86
C ARG A 104 22.19 -18.69 5.44
N CYS A 105 20.96 -18.28 5.17
CA CYS A 105 20.33 -18.43 3.85
C CYS A 105 20.37 -17.14 3.04
N VAL A 106 21.07 -16.10 3.49
CA VAL A 106 21.16 -14.81 2.80
C VAL A 106 22.59 -14.59 2.31
N PHE A 107 22.69 -14.27 1.03
CA PHE A 107 23.95 -14.20 0.28
C PHE A 107 24.05 -12.88 -0.49
N PRO A 108 25.27 -12.36 -0.71
CA PRO A 108 25.45 -11.20 -1.55
C PRO A 108 25.12 -11.53 -3.02
N PRO A 109 24.49 -10.60 -3.75
CA PRO A 109 24.29 -10.73 -5.19
C PRO A 109 25.61 -10.67 -5.96
N ARG A 110 25.63 -11.20 -7.18
CA ARG A 110 26.81 -11.20 -8.05
C ARG A 110 26.92 -9.92 -8.88
N VAL A 111 25.90 -9.66 -9.68
CA VAL A 111 25.82 -8.50 -10.58
C VAL A 111 24.46 -7.87 -10.41
N CYS A 112 24.41 -6.56 -10.20
CA CYS A 112 23.17 -5.82 -10.00
C CYS A 112 22.98 -4.78 -11.09
N TYR A 113 21.71 -4.54 -11.44
CA TYR A 113 21.34 -3.50 -12.38
C TYR A 113 21.27 -2.16 -11.64
N GLN A 114 21.44 -1.05 -12.36
CA GLN A 114 21.56 0.28 -11.76
C GLN A 114 20.21 0.87 -11.28
N ASN A 115 19.09 0.26 -11.63
CA ASN A 115 17.77 0.74 -11.22
C ASN A 115 17.53 0.47 -9.73
N ILE A 116 17.37 1.53 -8.95
CA ILE A 116 17.16 1.48 -7.51
C ILE A 116 15.66 1.57 -7.20
N ASN A 117 15.18 0.71 -6.31
CA ASN A 117 13.79 0.65 -5.86
C ASN A 117 13.54 1.51 -4.60
N MET A 118 12.32 1.49 -4.07
CA MET A 118 11.96 2.30 -2.88
C MET A 118 12.71 1.89 -1.61
N CYS A 119 13.22 0.66 -1.55
CA CYS A 119 14.06 0.17 -0.46
C CYS A 119 15.53 0.57 -0.61
N GLY A 120 15.91 1.34 -1.62
CA GLY A 120 17.31 1.69 -1.88
C GLY A 120 18.15 0.56 -2.48
N ASN A 121 17.53 -0.56 -2.87
CA ASN A 121 18.19 -1.72 -3.46
C ASN A 121 18.02 -1.72 -4.98
N SER A 122 18.91 -2.40 -5.70
CA SER A 122 18.67 -2.67 -7.12
C SER A 122 17.37 -3.46 -7.30
N SER A 123 16.55 -3.18 -8.31
CA SER A 123 15.31 -3.98 -8.49
C SER A 123 15.57 -5.36 -9.09
N PHE A 124 16.77 -5.60 -9.62
CA PHE A 124 17.20 -6.90 -10.11
C PHE A 124 18.69 -7.10 -9.91
N CYS A 125 19.07 -8.31 -9.50
CA CYS A 125 20.44 -8.79 -9.48
C CYS A 125 20.52 -10.27 -9.87
N ASP A 126 21.67 -10.69 -10.39
CA ASP A 126 22.01 -12.09 -10.59
C ASP A 126 22.46 -12.71 -9.27
N CYS A 127 21.95 -13.91 -8.98
CA CYS A 127 22.21 -14.64 -7.76
C CYS A 127 23.05 -15.91 -7.97
N PRO A 128 23.75 -16.39 -6.94
CA PRO A 128 24.31 -17.75 -6.94
C PRO A 128 23.26 -18.82 -7.25
N GLU A 129 23.72 -19.96 -7.79
CA GLU A 129 22.84 -21.08 -8.11
C GLU A 129 22.08 -21.57 -6.86
N GLY A 130 20.77 -21.81 -7.02
CA GLY A 130 19.90 -22.23 -5.92
C GLY A 130 19.42 -21.11 -5.00
N THR A 131 19.62 -19.84 -5.38
CA THR A 131 19.12 -18.67 -4.63
C THR A 131 18.35 -17.72 -5.52
N GLU A 132 17.42 -16.97 -4.93
CA GLU A 132 16.56 -16.00 -5.61
C GLU A 132 16.82 -14.59 -5.08
N TYR A 133 16.73 -13.59 -5.96
CA TYR A 133 16.97 -12.21 -5.57
C TYR A 133 15.74 -11.62 -4.88
N ASN A 134 15.91 -11.20 -3.62
CA ASN A 134 14.90 -10.47 -2.88
C ASN A 134 15.20 -8.97 -2.94
N GLN A 135 14.43 -8.27 -3.77
CA GLN A 135 14.57 -6.82 -3.97
C GLN A 135 14.23 -5.97 -2.74
N LEU A 136 13.47 -6.50 -1.77
CA LEU A 136 13.19 -5.80 -0.51
C LEU A 136 14.41 -5.82 0.40
N LEU A 137 15.16 -6.92 0.40
CA LEU A 137 16.36 -7.12 1.21
C LEU A 137 17.64 -6.61 0.55
N GLY A 138 17.67 -6.57 -0.79
CA GLY A 138 18.87 -6.26 -1.56
C GLY A 138 19.88 -7.41 -1.59
N SER A 139 19.41 -8.63 -1.38
CA SER A 139 20.23 -9.83 -1.23
C SER A 139 19.62 -11.03 -1.95
N CYS A 140 20.43 -12.06 -2.14
CA CYS A 140 19.98 -13.35 -2.63
C CYS A 140 19.62 -14.25 -1.45
N GLU A 141 18.58 -15.05 -1.58
CA GLU A 141 18.15 -15.96 -0.53
C GLU A 141 17.76 -17.34 -1.02
N ILE A 142 17.84 -18.33 -0.14
CA ILE A 142 17.24 -19.65 -0.36
C ILE A 142 15.77 -19.54 0.06
N PRO A 143 14.78 -19.67 -0.83
CA PRO A 143 13.37 -19.63 -0.44
C PRO A 143 13.02 -20.85 0.44
N LEU A 144 12.23 -20.61 1.49
CA LEU A 144 11.74 -21.62 2.43
C LEU A 144 10.25 -21.90 2.26
#